data_AF-A0A382YYK7-F1
#
_entry.id   AF-A0A382YYK7-F1
#
_cell.length_a   1.000
_cell.length_b   1.000
_cell.length_c   1.000
_cell.angle_alpha   90.00
_cell.angle_beta   90.00
_cell.angle_gamma   90.00
#
_symmetry.space_group_name_H-M   'P 1'
#
loop_
_entity.id
_entity.type
_entity.pdbx_description
1 polymer ?
#
loop_
_entity_poly.entity_id
_entity_poly.type
_entity_poly.pdbx_seq_one_letter_code
_entity_poly.pdbx_strand_id
1 'polypeptide(L)' 'KIYEAMDTLGLELIGLQLSIPKIGETYKRMFPGDPNMTNFHNWHEFEKIYPDSFSSMYQFWCRRSG' A
#
# COMPACT_ATOMS: atom_id res chain seq x y z
N LYS A 1 11.03 1.61 -5.61
CA LYS A 1 9.65 1.14 -5.32
C LYS A 1 9.01 2.02 -4.25
N ILE A 2 7.68 2.00 -4.07
CA ILE A 2 6.98 2.96 -3.19
C ILE A 2 7.51 2.93 -1.74
N TYR A 3 7.85 1.74 -1.24
CA TYR A 3 8.43 1.54 0.09
C TYR A 3 9.74 2.32 0.27
N GLU A 4 10.70 2.14 -0.65
CA GLU A 4 12.00 2.82 -0.58
C GLU A 4 11.85 4.34 -0.66
N ALA A 5 10.92 4.83 -1.47
CA ALA A 5 10.63 6.25 -1.58
C ALA A 5 10.08 6.81 -0.26
N MET A 6 9.21 6.08 0.43
CA MET A 6 8.61 6.54 1.69
C MET A 6 9.58 6.46 2.86
N ASP A 7 10.42 5.43 2.93
CA ASP A 7 11.48 5.31 3.92
C ASP A 7 12.51 6.44 3.77
N THR A 8 12.94 6.71 2.52
CA THR A 8 13.85 7.82 2.20
C THR A 8 13.26 9.19 2.57
N LEU A 9 11.94 9.35 2.43
CA LEU A 9 11.25 10.61 2.69
C LEU A 9 10.76 10.76 4.15
N GLY A 10 10.93 9.73 4.99
CA GLY A 10 10.42 9.72 6.36
C GLY A 10 8.90 9.93 6.41
N LEU A 11 8.16 9.10 5.67
CA LEU A 11 6.70 9.20 5.54
C LEU A 11 5.98 8.02 6.20
N GLU A 12 4.96 8.33 6.99
CA GLU A 12 4.04 7.36 7.59
C GLU A 12 2.71 7.32 6.85
N LEU A 13 2.17 6.12 6.59
CA LEU A 13 0.86 5.95 5.97
C LEU A 13 -0.22 6.31 6.96
N ILE A 14 -1.17 7.11 6.51
CA ILE A 14 -2.41 7.35 7.23
C ILE A 14 -3.54 6.53 6.61
N GLY A 15 -3.51 6.32 5.30
CA GLY A 15 -4.49 5.51 4.61
C GLY A 15 -4.27 5.41 3.11
N LEU A 16 -5.10 4.58 2.49
CA LEU A 16 -5.09 4.31 1.06
C LEU A 16 -6.51 4.32 0.52
N GLN A 17 -6.64 4.89 -0.68
CA GLN A 17 -7.83 4.79 -1.49
C GLN A 17 -7.49 4.08 -2.78
N LEU A 18 -8.16 2.95 -2.95
CA LEU A 18 -8.01 2.11 -4.12
C LEU A 18 -9.13 2.46 -5.10
N SER A 19 -8.77 2.82 -6.32
CA SER A 19 -9.78 3.05 -7.38
C SER A 19 -10.34 1.73 -7.94
N ILE A 20 -9.69 0.59 -7.68
CA ILE A 20 -10.19 -0.75 -8.01
C ILE A 20 -10.49 -1.53 -6.72
N PRO A 21 -11.77 -1.83 -6.43
CA PRO A 21 -12.17 -2.61 -5.26
C PRO A 21 -11.54 -4.01 -5.19
N LYS A 22 -11.37 -4.68 -6.33
CA LYS A 22 -10.82 -6.04 -6.43
C LYS A 22 -9.39 -6.16 -5.89
N ILE A 23 -8.59 -5.09 -5.98
CA ILE A 23 -7.26 -5.08 -5.39
C ILE A 23 -7.37 -5.14 -3.86
N GLY A 24 -8.24 -4.33 -3.26
CA GLY A 24 -8.46 -4.36 -1.81
C GLY A 24 -8.93 -5.72 -1.31
N GLU A 25 -9.83 -6.37 -2.04
CA GLU A 25 -10.25 -7.74 -1.70
C GLU A 25 -9.12 -8.76 -1.81
N THR A 26 -8.23 -8.60 -2.78
CA THR A 26 -7.09 -9.51 -2.98
C THR A 26 -6.03 -9.28 -1.91
N TYR A 27 -5.76 -8.02 -1.58
CA TYR A 27 -4.88 -7.63 -0.48
C TYR A 27 -5.37 -8.20 0.85
N LYS A 28 -6.64 -7.98 1.21
CA LYS A 28 -7.22 -8.46 2.48
C LYS A 28 -7.21 -9.99 2.58
N ARG A 29 -7.26 -10.70 1.45
CA ARG A 29 -7.13 -12.15 1.41
C ARG A 29 -5.70 -12.63 1.67
N MET A 30 -4.68 -11.93 1.17
CA MET A 30 -3.27 -12.25 1.47
C MET A 30 -2.86 -11.81 2.88
N PHE A 31 -3.39 -10.68 3.36
CA PHE A 31 -3.02 -10.06 4.63
C PHE A 31 -4.23 -9.86 5.54
N PRO A 32 -4.85 -10.94 6.03
CA PRO A 32 -6.05 -10.84 6.88
C PRO A 32 -5.79 -10.12 8.22
N GLY A 33 -4.53 -10.02 8.65
CA GLY A 33 -4.11 -9.26 9.84
C GLY A 33 -4.08 -7.74 9.65
N ASP A 34 -4.28 -7.23 8.43
CA ASP A 34 -4.34 -5.79 8.14
C ASP A 34 -5.57 -5.45 7.27
N PRO A 35 -6.79 -5.53 7.83
CA PRO A 35 -8.03 -5.28 7.09
C PRO A 35 -8.19 -3.83 6.63
N ASN A 36 -7.48 -2.89 7.27
CA ASN A 36 -7.47 -1.48 6.93
C ASN A 36 -6.46 -1.16 5.80
N MET A 37 -5.64 -2.13 5.41
CA MET A 37 -4.64 -2.00 4.34
C MET A 37 -3.62 -0.91 4.64
N THR A 38 -3.25 -0.76 5.91
CA THR A 38 -2.39 0.31 6.42
C THR A 38 -0.93 -0.11 6.61
N ASN A 39 -0.60 -1.38 6.39
CA ASN A 39 0.72 -1.92 6.59
C ASN A 39 1.55 -1.88 5.29
N PHE A 40 2.65 -1.15 5.34
CA PHE A 40 3.57 -0.98 4.22
C PHE A 40 4.29 -2.22 3.77
N HIS A 41 4.69 -3.08 4.71
CA HIS A 41 5.42 -4.30 4.38
C HIS A 41 4.54 -5.22 3.53
N ASN A 42 3.27 -5.33 3.90
CA ASN A 42 2.27 -6.06 3.14
C ASN A 42 2.11 -5.49 1.71
N TRP A 43 2.09 -4.15 1.54
CA TRP A 43 2.04 -3.53 0.21
C TRP A 43 3.30 -3.77 -0.62
N HIS A 44 4.46 -3.81 0.02
CA HIS A 44 5.73 -4.13 -0.66
C HIS A 44 5.75 -5.57 -1.17
N GLU A 45 5.28 -6.52 -0.36
CA GLU A 45 5.14 -7.92 -0.79
C GLU A 45 4.05 -8.07 -1.87
N PHE A 46 2.95 -7.32 -1.76
CA PHE A 46 1.92 -7.27 -2.79
C PHE A 46 2.46 -6.78 -4.14
N GLU A 47 3.27 -5.71 -4.14
CA GLU A 47 3.91 -5.14 -5.34
C GLU A 47 4.86 -6.12 -6.04
N LYS A 48 5.55 -6.98 -5.27
CA LYS A 48 6.42 -8.02 -5.83
C LYS A 48 5.63 -9.06 -6.61
N ILE A 49 4.42 -9.39 -6.16
CA ILE A 49 3.57 -10.43 -6.76
C ILE A 49 2.72 -9.85 -7.91
N TYR A 50 2.24 -8.61 -7.75
CA TYR A 50 1.35 -7.93 -8.68
C TYR A 50 1.97 -6.60 -9.15
N PRO A 51 3.05 -6.62 -9.93
CA PRO A 51 3.74 -5.40 -10.37
C PRO A 51 2.83 -4.45 -11.16
N ASP A 52 1.90 -4.99 -11.94
CA ASP A 52 0.97 -4.22 -12.77
C ASP A 52 -0.11 -3.49 -11.95
N SER A 53 -0.29 -3.86 -10.68
CA SER A 53 -1.30 -3.25 -9.79
C SER A 53 -0.99 -1.80 -9.43
N PHE A 54 0.26 -1.36 -9.62
CA PHE A 54 0.74 -0.02 -9.26
C PHE A 54 0.65 1.01 -10.41
N SER A 55 0.48 0.55 -11.65
CA SER A 55 0.59 1.37 -12.86
C SER A 55 -0.47 2.48 -12.96
N SER A 56 -1.58 2.37 -12.22
CA SER A 56 -2.76 3.22 -12.47
C SER A 56 -3.69 3.45 -11.27
N MET A 57 -3.41 2.91 -10.08
CA MET A 57 -4.27 3.10 -8.90
C MET A 57 -3.45 3.05 -7.64
N TYR A 58 -3.38 4.16 -6.89
CA TYR A 58 -3.72 4.35 -5.48
C TYR A 58 -3.57 5.85 -5.17
N GLN A 59 -4.49 6.45 -4.42
CA GLN A 59 -4.18 7.67 -3.67
C GLN A 59 -3.82 7.25 -2.26
N PHE A 60 -2.63 7.60 -1.79
CA PHE A 60 -2.22 7.36 -0.42
C PHE A 60 -2.03 8.69 0.29
N TRP A 61 -2.45 8.73 1.54
CA TRP A 61 -2.20 9.85 2.42
C TRP A 61 -1.08 9.46 3.34
N CYS A 62 -0.02 10.25 3.32
CA CYS A 62 1.09 10.10 4.23
C CYS A 62 1.28 11.38 5.03
N ARG A 63 1.73 11.24 6.27
CA ARG A 63 2.28 12.34 7.06
C ARG A 63 3.79 12.22 7.11
N ARG A 64 4.46 13.34 7.34
CA ARG A 64 5.86 13.32 7.74
C ARG A 64 5.95 12.63 9.10
N SER A 65 6.83 11.63 9.22
CA SER A 65 7.24 11.06 10.49
C SER A 65 7.76 12.21 11.36
N GLY A 66 7.22 12.32 12.58
CA GLY A 66 7.59 13.36 13.53
C GLY A 66 9.01 13.21 14.04
#